data_AF-A0A208Y767-F1
#
_entry.id   AF-A0A208Y767-F1
#
_cell.length_a   1.000
_cell.length_b   1.000
_cell.length_c   1.000
_cell.angle_alpha   90.00
_cell.angle_beta   90.00
_cell.angle_gamma   90.00
#
_symmetry.space_group_name_H-M   'P 1'
#
loop_
_entity.id
_entity.type
_entity.pdbx_description
1 polymer ?
#
loop_
_entity_poly.entity_id
_entity_poly.type
_entity_poly.pdbx_seq_one_letter_code
_entity_poly.pdbx_strand_id
1 'polypeptide(L)'
;MLRRWTRTLLAMAGMLAPGAYAADLCPAHTHTLAFFNGVWNTPDTAASGARALLGALDEALRAHPARATLAIGAEVFYNASGLQRGTREGIEDLVEVFAQRAAELDDAVRQRWELFWEIVDGRLEGWHRIAAVLPRARDLAVALTEARNARLLAHATSFAAAPPTGIDYAAHRLRLRALHALGRGVLLVGHSQGNFFLNGAYRAQPDPAALAVVHIAPASARASGPHLLSGNDMVIAALRGVVPGTPPPPNLWIPPSTRDPSGHQLIETYLDADRNGRSAAGALMADRLLALKAAEPRASPGFFTATLAWDGDGDIDLHVLEPGGAHVHYGARVGASGSLDLDNTAGHGPEHYHATCDPQRLQAGIFSVGLNNYAAPAGRKAMLQIATAAHGVTRTVQVDAGPPRGEAGDASPIVLLRVAVARSGSAWTATVH
;
A
#
# COMPACT_ATOMS: atom_id res chain seq x y z
N MET A 1 25.18 -71.84 -41.43
CA MET A 1 26.54 -71.32 -41.17
C MET A 1 26.76 -70.09 -42.02
N LEU A 2 26.74 -68.88 -41.47
CA LEU A 2 27.47 -67.72 -42.00
C LEU A 2 27.44 -66.57 -40.99
N ARG A 3 28.49 -65.75 -41.04
CA ARG A 3 29.03 -64.88 -40.01
C ARG A 3 28.37 -63.49 -39.93
N ARG A 4 28.34 -62.98 -38.69
CA ARG A 4 28.39 -61.60 -38.20
C ARG A 4 28.73 -60.50 -39.22
N TRP A 5 27.90 -59.45 -39.25
CA TRP A 5 28.29 -58.03 -39.34
C TRP A 5 27.29 -57.18 -38.54
N THR A 6 27.62 -56.80 -37.31
CA THR A 6 26.90 -55.80 -36.52
C THR A 6 27.42 -54.41 -36.90
N ARG A 7 26.57 -53.56 -37.47
CA ARG A 7 26.77 -52.11 -37.54
C ARG A 7 26.15 -51.48 -36.30
N THR A 8 26.99 -51.00 -35.38
CA THR A 8 26.57 -50.22 -34.22
C THR A 8 26.34 -48.78 -34.67
N LEU A 9 25.09 -48.34 -34.71
CA LEU A 9 24.73 -46.92 -34.81
C LEU A 9 24.84 -46.31 -33.40
N LEU A 10 25.86 -45.49 -33.19
CA LEU A 10 26.01 -44.68 -31.98
C LEU A 10 25.07 -43.47 -32.10
N ALA A 11 23.90 -43.54 -31.47
CA ALA A 11 23.06 -42.36 -31.27
C ALA A 11 23.61 -41.59 -30.06
N MET A 12 24.34 -40.50 -30.31
CA MET A 12 24.64 -39.52 -29.26
C MET A 12 23.35 -38.76 -28.92
N ALA A 13 22.66 -39.23 -27.88
CA ALA A 13 21.68 -38.42 -27.18
C ALA A 13 22.42 -37.34 -26.39
N GLY A 14 22.59 -36.16 -27.00
CA GLY A 14 22.97 -34.96 -26.27
C GLY A 14 21.87 -34.62 -25.28
N MET A 15 22.09 -34.96 -24.00
CA MET A 15 21.30 -34.42 -22.91
C MET A 15 21.58 -32.92 -22.83
N LEU A 16 20.71 -32.11 -23.44
CA LEU A 16 20.58 -30.72 -23.07
C LEU A 16 20.13 -30.69 -21.61
N ALA A 17 21.04 -30.33 -20.73
CA ALA A 17 20.69 -29.95 -19.38
C ALA A 17 19.64 -28.83 -19.46
N PRO A 18 18.55 -28.88 -18.68
CA PRO A 18 17.65 -27.74 -18.58
C PRO A 18 18.48 -26.56 -18.06
N GLY A 19 18.64 -25.53 -18.90
CA GLY A 19 19.20 -24.26 -18.47
C GLY A 19 18.44 -23.80 -17.24
N ALA A 20 19.17 -23.45 -16.19
CA ALA A 20 18.60 -22.83 -15.01
C ALA A 20 17.78 -21.62 -15.48
N TYR A 21 16.46 -21.69 -15.33
CA TYR A 21 15.58 -20.55 -15.53
C TYR A 21 16.14 -19.40 -14.69
N ALA A 22 16.53 -18.30 -15.33
CA ALA A 22 16.83 -17.06 -14.62
C ALA A 22 15.63 -16.76 -13.72
N ALA A 23 15.86 -16.50 -12.44
CA ALA A 23 14.80 -16.03 -11.57
C ALA A 23 14.23 -14.74 -12.18
N ASP A 24 12.96 -14.76 -12.60
CA ASP A 24 12.30 -13.56 -13.14
C ASP A 24 12.32 -12.48 -12.05
N LEU A 25 13.14 -11.45 -12.27
CA LEU A 25 13.31 -10.35 -11.30
C LEU A 25 12.02 -9.57 -11.08
N CYS A 26 11.10 -9.65 -12.04
CA CYS A 26 9.81 -8.98 -12.02
C CYS A 26 8.70 -10.01 -12.23
N PRO A 27 8.07 -10.50 -11.15
CA PRO A 27 6.97 -11.44 -11.28
C PRO A 27 5.84 -10.83 -12.12
N ALA A 28 5.39 -11.58 -13.13
CA ALA A 28 4.24 -11.20 -13.93
C ALA A 28 2.97 -11.31 -13.08
N HIS A 29 2.47 -10.19 -12.57
CA HIS A 29 1.21 -10.14 -11.83
C HIS A 29 0.08 -9.69 -12.76
N THR A 30 -0.97 -10.51 -12.82
CA THR A 30 -2.25 -10.17 -13.45
C THR A 30 -3.14 -9.31 -12.55
N HIS A 31 -3.00 -9.49 -11.23
CA HIS A 31 -3.83 -8.84 -10.23
C HIS A 31 -3.02 -8.34 -9.03
N THR A 32 -3.53 -7.33 -8.34
CA THR A 32 -2.96 -6.82 -7.09
C THR A 32 -4.04 -6.71 -6.01
N LEU A 33 -3.79 -7.32 -4.86
CA LEU A 33 -4.51 -7.05 -3.62
C LEU A 33 -3.88 -5.81 -2.97
N ALA A 34 -4.59 -4.70 -2.99
CA ALA A 34 -4.18 -3.42 -2.39
C ALA A 34 -4.80 -3.28 -1.00
N PHE A 35 -4.00 -3.45 0.05
CA PHE A 35 -4.46 -3.42 1.43
C PHE A 35 -4.31 -2.04 2.08
N PHE A 36 -5.41 -1.48 2.58
CA PHE A 36 -5.46 -0.24 3.35
C PHE A 36 -5.58 -0.57 4.84
N ASN A 37 -4.51 -0.34 5.59
CA ASN A 37 -4.42 -0.70 7.02
C ASN A 37 -5.29 0.19 7.93
N GLY A 38 -5.60 -0.34 9.11
CA GLY A 38 -6.26 0.39 10.18
C GLY A 38 -5.30 1.33 10.93
N VAL A 39 -5.82 1.95 11.99
CA VAL A 39 -5.04 2.84 12.87
C VAL A 39 -4.03 2.01 13.67
N TRP A 40 -2.85 2.59 13.93
CA TRP A 40 -1.81 1.97 14.77
C TRP A 40 -1.27 0.65 14.22
N ASN A 41 -1.16 0.56 12.89
CA ASN A 41 -0.32 -0.44 12.26
C ASN A 41 1.06 0.16 11.93
N THR A 42 2.15 -0.49 12.34
CA THR A 42 3.45 -0.32 11.68
C THR A 42 3.38 -0.94 10.28
N PRO A 43 4.24 -0.60 9.31
CA PRO A 43 4.26 -1.30 8.04
C PRO A 43 4.58 -2.76 8.13
N ASP A 44 5.33 -3.21 9.14
CA ASP A 44 5.53 -4.64 9.32
C ASP A 44 4.20 -5.32 9.66
N THR A 45 3.38 -4.71 10.54
CA THR A 45 2.04 -5.23 10.84
C THR A 45 1.10 -5.09 9.65
N ALA A 46 1.16 -3.98 8.89
CA ALA A 46 0.34 -3.78 7.70
C ALA A 46 0.71 -4.76 6.57
N ALA A 47 2.01 -5.01 6.37
CA ALA A 47 2.53 -6.01 5.43
C ALA A 47 2.16 -7.43 5.87
N SER A 48 2.14 -7.70 7.18
CA SER A 48 1.65 -8.97 7.71
C SER A 48 0.15 -9.14 7.46
N GLY A 49 -0.63 -8.06 7.61
CA GLY A 49 -2.05 -8.03 7.23
C GLY A 49 -2.28 -8.32 5.75
N ALA A 50 -1.53 -7.65 4.86
CA ALA A 50 -1.59 -7.89 3.42
C ALA A 50 -1.24 -9.34 3.05
N ARG A 51 -0.21 -9.92 3.67
CA ARG A 51 0.16 -11.33 3.49
C ARG A 51 -0.93 -12.29 3.99
N ALA A 52 -1.53 -12.00 5.14
CA ALA A 52 -2.62 -12.81 5.70
C ALA A 52 -3.87 -12.76 4.81
N LEU A 53 -4.20 -11.59 4.26
CA LEU A 53 -5.28 -11.41 3.29
C LEU A 53 -5.02 -12.21 2.01
N LEU A 54 -3.80 -12.11 1.46
CA LEU A 54 -3.40 -12.90 0.29
C LEU A 54 -3.53 -14.40 0.57
N GLY A 55 -3.09 -14.87 1.75
CA GLY A 55 -3.22 -16.27 2.15
C GLY A 55 -4.67 -16.75 2.26
N ALA A 56 -5.58 -15.91 2.79
CA ALA A 56 -7.01 -16.22 2.84
C ALA A 56 -7.65 -16.26 1.43
N LEU A 57 -7.24 -15.35 0.54
CA LEU A 57 -7.67 -15.33 -0.85
C LEU A 57 -7.17 -16.55 -1.63
N ASP A 58 -5.89 -16.91 -1.49
CA ASP A 58 -5.30 -18.09 -2.12
C ASP A 58 -5.99 -19.39 -1.67
N GLU A 59 -6.35 -19.47 -0.40
CA GLU A 59 -7.12 -20.60 0.14
C GLU A 59 -8.51 -20.70 -0.50
N ALA A 60 -9.23 -19.59 -0.62
CA ALA A 60 -10.55 -19.56 -1.25
C ALA A 60 -10.50 -19.88 -2.75
N LEU A 61 -9.43 -19.50 -3.44
CA LEU A 61 -9.26 -19.77 -4.87
C LEU A 61 -8.69 -21.17 -5.17
N ARG A 62 -8.18 -21.91 -4.18
CA ARG A 62 -7.39 -23.15 -4.40
C ARG A 62 -8.10 -24.19 -5.28
N ALA A 63 -9.42 -24.33 -5.13
CA ALA A 63 -10.24 -25.26 -5.90
C ALA A 63 -10.90 -24.63 -7.14
N HIS A 64 -10.74 -23.32 -7.35
CA HIS A 64 -11.41 -22.59 -8.42
C HIS A 64 -10.65 -22.75 -9.75
N PRO A 65 -11.30 -23.11 -10.88
CA PRO A 65 -10.61 -23.34 -12.16
C PRO A 65 -9.79 -22.14 -12.65
N ALA A 66 -10.28 -20.92 -12.41
CA ALA A 66 -9.59 -19.68 -12.78
C ALA A 66 -8.28 -19.45 -12.02
N ARG A 67 -7.99 -20.16 -10.91
CA ARG A 67 -6.76 -19.96 -10.12
C ARG A 67 -5.48 -20.17 -10.93
N ALA A 68 -5.52 -21.05 -11.92
CA ALA A 68 -4.37 -21.32 -12.80
C ALA A 68 -3.99 -20.13 -13.69
N THR A 69 -4.93 -19.22 -13.96
CA THR A 69 -4.70 -18.03 -14.80
C THR A 69 -4.41 -16.78 -13.98
N LEU A 70 -4.43 -16.87 -12.65
CA LEU A 70 -4.25 -15.75 -11.74
C LEU A 70 -2.86 -15.76 -11.14
N ALA A 71 -2.11 -14.68 -11.40
CA ALA A 71 -0.92 -14.30 -10.65
C ALA A 71 -1.23 -13.06 -9.81
N ILE A 72 -1.35 -13.24 -8.50
CA ILE A 72 -1.84 -12.22 -7.56
C ILE A 72 -0.69 -11.79 -6.65
N GLY A 73 -0.33 -10.51 -6.71
CA GLY A 73 0.56 -9.88 -5.73
C GLY A 73 -0.23 -9.16 -4.64
N ALA A 74 0.39 -8.86 -3.50
CA ALA A 74 -0.20 -8.03 -2.46
C ALA A 74 0.69 -6.82 -2.16
N GLU A 75 0.06 -5.65 -2.04
CA GLU A 75 0.74 -4.38 -1.76
C GLU A 75 0.02 -3.66 -0.62
N VAL A 76 0.80 -2.99 0.23
CA VAL A 76 0.26 -2.16 1.31
C VAL A 76 0.09 -0.73 0.80
N PHE A 77 -1.14 -0.25 0.80
CA PHE A 77 -1.49 1.14 0.65
C PHE A 77 -1.46 1.75 2.05
N TYR A 78 -0.24 2.03 2.50
CA TYR A 78 0.00 2.36 3.89
C TYR A 78 -0.68 3.69 4.25
N ASN A 79 -1.48 3.65 5.31
CA ASN A 79 -2.10 4.81 5.92
C ASN A 79 -1.25 5.17 7.14
N ALA A 80 -0.45 6.23 7.02
CA ALA A 80 0.46 6.63 8.06
C ALA A 80 -0.36 7.10 9.27
N SER A 81 -0.50 6.21 10.25
CA SER A 81 -1.27 6.45 11.45
C SER A 81 -0.43 6.11 12.67
N GLY A 82 -0.03 7.14 13.42
CA GLY A 82 0.47 7.02 14.79
C GLY A 82 1.85 6.39 15.03
N LEU A 83 2.30 5.37 14.27
CA LEU A 83 3.39 4.49 14.71
C LEU A 83 4.71 4.56 13.95
N GLN A 84 4.73 5.04 12.70
CA GLN A 84 5.89 4.79 11.83
C GLN A 84 6.69 6.01 11.38
N ARG A 85 6.37 7.20 11.91
CA ARG A 85 7.17 8.39 11.58
C ARG A 85 8.47 8.50 12.37
N GLY A 86 8.84 7.54 13.22
CA GLY A 86 10.15 7.51 13.90
C GLY A 86 10.46 8.75 14.78
N THR A 87 9.52 9.66 14.88
CA THR A 87 9.53 10.89 15.66
C THR A 87 8.27 10.92 16.52
N ARG A 88 8.37 11.67 17.61
CA ARG A 88 7.51 11.73 18.80
C ARG A 88 6.05 12.21 18.55
N GLU A 89 5.50 12.13 17.33
CA GLU A 89 4.45 13.03 16.85
C GLU A 89 3.12 12.36 16.44
N GLY A 90 3.03 11.02 16.43
CA GLY A 90 1.94 10.32 15.72
C GLY A 90 0.49 10.54 16.20
N ILE A 91 0.27 11.07 17.41
CA ILE A 91 -1.06 11.45 17.91
C ILE A 91 -1.39 12.89 17.50
N GLU A 92 -0.44 13.82 17.59
CA GLU A 92 -0.60 15.23 17.25
C GLU A 92 -0.78 15.44 15.74
N ASP A 93 -0.03 14.66 14.95
CA ASP A 93 -0.13 14.60 13.49
C ASP A 93 -1.52 14.12 13.04
N LEU A 94 -2.05 13.07 13.67
CA LEU A 94 -3.39 12.53 13.41
C LEU A 94 -4.49 13.48 13.91
N VAL A 95 -4.24 14.26 14.97
CA VAL A 95 -5.19 15.25 15.49
C VAL A 95 -5.27 16.47 14.57
N GLU A 96 -4.14 16.99 14.09
CA GLU A 96 -4.07 18.24 13.34
C GLU A 96 -4.63 18.10 11.90
N VAL A 97 -4.43 16.98 11.19
CA VAL A 97 -5.07 16.84 9.87
C VAL A 97 -6.53 16.52 9.96
N PHE A 98 -6.91 15.68 10.92
CA PHE A 98 -8.30 15.35 11.07
C PHE A 98 -9.08 16.57 11.59
N ALA A 99 -8.47 17.47 12.37
CA ALA A 99 -9.03 18.78 12.72
C ALA A 99 -9.14 19.73 11.51
N GLN A 100 -8.11 19.83 10.66
CA GLN A 100 -8.15 20.64 9.43
C GLN A 100 -9.20 20.13 8.43
N ARG A 101 -9.36 18.81 8.25
CA ARG A 101 -10.34 18.21 7.33
C ARG A 101 -11.74 18.07 7.93
N ALA A 102 -11.88 17.91 9.25
CA ALA A 102 -13.17 18.05 9.92
C ALA A 102 -13.74 19.47 9.81
N ALA A 103 -12.91 20.45 9.43
CA ALA A 103 -13.38 21.79 9.06
C ALA A 103 -13.83 21.95 7.61
N GLU A 104 -13.44 21.03 6.73
CA GLU A 104 -13.86 20.99 5.32
C GLU A 104 -14.99 19.97 5.06
N LEU A 105 -15.30 19.12 6.03
CA LEU A 105 -16.39 18.14 5.99
C LEU A 105 -17.66 18.74 6.61
N ASP A 106 -18.84 18.36 6.08
CA ASP A 106 -20.15 18.74 6.65
C ASP A 106 -20.15 18.60 8.17
N ASP A 107 -20.78 19.56 8.88
CA ASP A 107 -20.81 19.66 10.36
C ASP A 107 -21.21 18.35 11.07
N ALA A 108 -21.99 17.51 10.39
CA ALA A 108 -22.35 16.21 10.89
C ALA A 108 -21.14 15.29 11.12
N VAL A 109 -20.05 15.37 10.34
CA VAL A 109 -18.83 14.54 10.51
C VAL A 109 -17.91 15.07 11.61
N ARG A 110 -17.99 16.36 11.90
CA ARG A 110 -17.25 17.01 12.99
C ARG A 110 -17.77 16.60 14.37
N GLN A 111 -19.10 16.50 14.54
CA GLN A 111 -19.76 15.98 15.76
C GLN A 111 -19.59 14.46 15.95
N ARG A 112 -19.17 13.73 14.91
CA ARG A 112 -19.09 12.25 14.87
C ARG A 112 -17.89 11.63 15.60
N TRP A 113 -16.92 12.43 16.05
CA TRP A 113 -15.61 11.91 16.50
C TRP A 113 -15.25 12.27 17.94
N GLU A 114 -16.10 13.02 18.65
CA GLU A 114 -15.87 13.52 20.02
C GLU A 114 -15.58 12.42 21.04
N LEU A 115 -16.19 11.25 20.90
CA LEU A 115 -15.99 10.12 21.81
C LEU A 115 -14.70 9.38 21.55
N PHE A 116 -14.27 9.29 20.29
CA PHE A 116 -12.93 8.79 19.98
C PHE A 116 -11.87 9.72 20.55
N TRP A 117 -12.07 11.05 20.45
CA TRP A 117 -11.20 12.06 21.04
C TRP A 117 -11.09 11.95 22.56
N GLU A 118 -12.19 11.64 23.27
CA GLU A 118 -12.13 11.43 24.72
C GLU A 118 -11.12 10.34 25.13
N ILE A 119 -11.15 9.16 24.51
CA ILE A 119 -10.21 8.06 24.83
C ILE A 119 -8.76 8.47 24.56
N VAL A 120 -8.52 9.16 23.45
CA VAL A 120 -7.21 9.64 23.02
C VAL A 120 -6.68 10.73 23.96
N ASP A 121 -7.55 11.65 24.39
CA ASP A 121 -7.24 12.79 25.27
C ASP A 121 -7.21 12.43 26.76
N GLY A 122 -7.53 11.17 27.11
CA GLY A 122 -7.69 10.75 28.50
C GLY A 122 -8.90 11.32 29.22
N ARG A 123 -9.86 11.88 28.47
CA ARG A 123 -11.18 12.28 28.95
C ARG A 123 -12.13 11.08 28.81
N LEU A 124 -13.10 10.94 29.69
CA LEU A 124 -14.03 9.79 29.64
C LEU A 124 -15.48 10.23 29.87
N GLU A 125 -15.81 11.52 29.74
CA GLU A 125 -17.10 12.06 30.18
C GLU A 125 -18.29 11.58 29.32
N GLY A 126 -18.13 11.48 28.01
CA GLY A 126 -19.02 10.81 27.07
C GLY A 126 -18.98 9.28 27.19
N TRP A 127 -17.81 8.67 27.42
CA TRP A 127 -17.71 7.23 27.71
C TRP A 127 -18.39 6.81 29.01
N HIS A 128 -18.35 7.65 30.04
CA HIS A 128 -19.05 7.44 31.30
C HIS A 128 -20.57 7.55 31.11
N ARG A 129 -21.05 8.43 30.23
CA ARG A 129 -22.46 8.51 29.84
C ARG A 129 -22.93 7.27 29.07
N ILE A 130 -22.07 6.70 28.23
CA ILE A 130 -22.35 5.44 27.50
C ILE A 130 -22.30 4.24 28.45
N ALA A 131 -21.30 4.17 29.34
CA ALA A 131 -21.15 3.11 30.34
C ALA A 131 -22.31 3.07 31.35
N ALA A 132 -22.99 4.21 31.57
CA ALA A 132 -24.20 4.29 32.38
C ALA A 132 -25.42 3.59 31.74
N VAL A 133 -25.42 3.38 30.41
CA VAL A 133 -26.53 2.78 29.66
C VAL A 133 -26.16 1.38 29.12
N LEU A 134 -24.89 1.14 28.79
CA LEU A 134 -24.35 -0.17 28.42
C LEU A 134 -23.18 -0.57 29.34
N PRO A 135 -23.39 -1.44 30.34
CA PRO A 135 -22.36 -1.83 31.31
C PRO A 135 -21.09 -2.42 30.68
N ARG A 136 -21.22 -3.12 29.54
CA ARG A 136 -20.09 -3.71 28.79
C ARG A 136 -19.19 -2.69 28.08
N ALA A 137 -19.66 -1.44 27.89
CA ALA A 137 -18.83 -0.37 27.33
C ALA A 137 -17.79 0.15 28.34
N ARG A 138 -18.00 -0.09 29.64
CA ARG A 138 -17.06 0.24 30.71
C ARG A 138 -15.78 -0.57 30.59
N ASP A 139 -15.90 -1.88 30.39
CA ASP A 139 -14.75 -2.79 30.28
C ASP A 139 -13.92 -2.49 29.02
N LEU A 140 -14.59 -2.08 27.93
CA LEU A 140 -13.94 -1.62 26.71
C LEU A 140 -13.19 -0.30 26.93
N ALA A 141 -13.80 0.69 27.59
CA ALA A 141 -13.15 1.96 27.91
C ALA A 141 -11.95 1.76 28.84
N VAL A 142 -12.04 0.85 29.81
CA VAL A 142 -10.95 0.46 30.71
C VAL A 142 -9.83 -0.25 29.95
N ALA A 143 -10.13 -1.24 29.12
CA ALA A 143 -9.12 -1.95 28.33
C ALA A 143 -8.38 -1.03 27.34
N LEU A 144 -9.09 -0.11 26.69
CA LEU A 144 -8.50 0.91 25.80
C LEU A 144 -7.65 1.92 26.59
N THR A 145 -8.07 2.27 27.81
CA THR A 145 -7.34 3.15 28.73
C THR A 145 -6.09 2.49 29.31
N GLU A 146 -6.14 1.19 29.62
CA GLU A 146 -4.99 0.41 30.12
C GLU A 146 -3.96 0.19 29.01
N ALA A 147 -4.40 -0.08 27.78
CA ALA A 147 -3.54 -0.15 26.60
C ALA A 147 -2.82 1.18 26.29
N ARG A 148 -3.45 2.32 26.62
CA ARG A 148 -2.86 3.67 26.59
C ARG A 148 -1.85 3.88 27.72
N ASN A 149 -2.27 3.61 28.97
CA ASN A 149 -1.48 3.91 30.17
C ASN A 149 -0.20 3.07 30.26
N ALA A 150 -0.20 1.82 29.78
CA ALA A 150 1.00 0.97 29.75
C ALA A 150 2.14 1.52 28.87
N ARG A 151 1.87 2.50 27.99
CA ARG A 151 2.84 3.05 27.04
C ARG A 151 3.19 4.53 27.26
N LEU A 152 2.55 5.20 28.23
CA LEU A 152 2.78 6.61 28.59
C LEU A 152 3.99 6.86 29.51
N LEU A 153 4.69 5.82 29.99
CA LEU A 153 5.84 5.98 30.88
C LEU A 153 7.13 6.49 30.22
N ALA A 154 7.12 6.80 28.91
CA ALA A 154 8.32 7.20 28.15
C ALA A 154 8.20 8.62 27.54
N HIS A 155 8.30 9.61 28.43
CA HIS A 155 8.76 11.02 28.30
C HIS A 155 8.56 11.86 27.00
N ALA A 156 7.70 12.88 27.17
CA ALA A 156 7.78 14.34 26.96
C ALA A 156 8.81 15.06 26.04
N THR A 157 8.26 16.02 25.27
CA THR A 157 8.78 17.26 24.63
C THR A 157 9.39 17.22 23.21
N SER A 158 8.68 17.78 22.21
CA SER A 158 8.95 19.07 21.53
C SER A 158 8.14 19.20 20.20
N PHE A 159 7.50 20.35 20.00
CA PHE A 159 6.37 20.63 19.08
C PHE A 159 6.75 21.26 17.73
N ALA A 160 5.89 21.01 16.73
CA ALA A 160 5.63 21.70 15.44
C ALA A 160 6.35 21.21 14.16
N ALA A 161 5.70 20.32 13.38
CA ALA A 161 5.34 20.51 11.96
C ALA A 161 4.89 19.22 11.21
N ALA A 162 3.73 19.29 10.55
CA ALA A 162 3.28 18.52 9.36
C ALA A 162 2.37 17.29 9.54
N PRO A 163 1.05 17.51 9.60
CA PRO A 163 0.11 16.44 9.91
C PRO A 163 -0.23 15.55 8.66
N PRO A 164 -0.62 14.23 8.76
CA PRO A 164 -0.98 13.32 7.64
C PRO A 164 -2.49 13.22 7.34
N THR A 165 -2.93 13.57 6.11
CA THR A 165 -4.01 12.86 5.36
C THR A 165 -3.98 13.14 3.85
N GLY A 166 -3.63 14.34 3.37
CA GLY A 166 -3.64 14.65 1.92
C GLY A 166 -2.57 13.91 1.12
N ILE A 167 -1.39 13.75 1.72
CA ILE A 167 -0.22 13.08 1.12
C ILE A 167 -0.52 11.61 0.87
N ASP A 168 -1.09 10.90 1.84
CA ASP A 168 -1.43 9.47 1.71
C ASP A 168 -2.45 9.25 0.58
N TYR A 169 -3.51 10.07 0.51
CA TYR A 169 -4.47 10.00 -0.61
C TYR A 169 -3.79 10.24 -1.97
N ALA A 170 -2.85 11.19 -2.05
CA ALA A 170 -2.12 11.45 -3.29
C ALA A 170 -1.20 10.27 -3.66
N ALA A 171 -0.49 9.71 -2.69
CA ALA A 171 0.38 8.55 -2.86
C ALA A 171 -0.40 7.29 -3.31
N HIS A 172 -1.59 7.05 -2.73
CA HIS A 172 -2.47 5.97 -3.14
C HIS A 172 -2.99 6.17 -4.57
N ARG A 173 -3.39 7.38 -4.94
CA ARG A 173 -3.82 7.68 -6.32
C ARG A 173 -2.69 7.46 -7.32
N LEU A 174 -1.48 7.92 -6.99
CA LEU A 174 -0.28 7.74 -7.82
C LEU A 174 -0.02 6.24 -8.06
N ARG A 175 -0.02 5.45 -6.97
CA ARG A 175 0.21 4.01 -7.09
C ARG A 175 -0.91 3.28 -7.86
N LEU A 176 -2.17 3.64 -7.65
CA LEU A 176 -3.28 3.05 -8.42
C LEU A 176 -3.18 3.33 -9.91
N ARG A 177 -2.81 4.56 -10.31
CA ARG A 177 -2.56 4.91 -11.72
C ARG A 177 -1.45 4.03 -12.32
N ALA A 178 -0.35 3.84 -11.59
CA ALA A 178 0.75 2.97 -12.02
C ALA A 178 0.29 1.50 -12.18
N LEU A 179 -0.48 0.96 -11.24
CA LEU A 179 -1.01 -0.41 -11.34
C LEU A 179 -1.97 -0.58 -12.53
N HIS A 180 -2.81 0.43 -12.80
CA HIS A 180 -3.69 0.44 -13.96
C HIS A 180 -2.91 0.51 -15.28
N ALA A 181 -1.85 1.32 -15.35
CA ALA A 181 -0.96 1.37 -16.50
C ALA A 181 -0.27 0.02 -16.77
N LEU A 182 0.03 -0.75 -15.73
CA LEU A 182 0.53 -2.13 -15.85
C LEU A 182 -0.56 -3.15 -16.28
N GLY A 183 -1.80 -2.73 -16.53
CA GLY A 183 -2.91 -3.59 -16.93
C GLY A 183 -3.47 -4.48 -15.81
N ARG A 184 -3.12 -4.21 -14.55
CA ARG A 184 -3.50 -5.08 -13.42
C ARG A 184 -4.94 -4.85 -13.00
N GLY A 185 -5.67 -5.94 -12.76
CA GLY A 185 -6.92 -5.89 -11.99
C GLY A 185 -6.59 -5.66 -10.52
N VAL A 186 -7.21 -4.65 -9.88
CA VAL A 186 -6.86 -4.29 -8.49
C VAL A 186 -8.04 -4.52 -7.55
N LEU A 187 -7.83 -5.40 -6.57
CA LEU A 187 -8.75 -5.64 -5.45
C LEU A 187 -8.32 -4.77 -4.27
N LEU A 188 -9.10 -3.73 -3.96
CA LEU A 188 -8.92 -2.88 -2.79
C LEU A 188 -9.54 -3.56 -1.57
N VAL A 189 -8.75 -3.73 -0.50
CA VAL A 189 -9.22 -4.31 0.77
C VAL A 189 -8.91 -3.35 1.90
N GLY A 190 -9.94 -2.91 2.62
CA GLY A 190 -9.78 -1.99 3.75
C GLY A 190 -10.10 -2.65 5.07
N HIS A 191 -9.33 -2.36 6.11
CA HIS A 191 -9.65 -2.75 7.49
C HIS A 191 -9.88 -1.54 8.39
N SER A 192 -10.92 -1.55 9.22
CA SER A 192 -11.18 -0.49 10.21
C SER A 192 -11.23 0.90 9.56
N GLN A 193 -10.43 1.87 10.05
CA GLN A 193 -10.30 3.21 9.49
C GLN A 193 -9.69 3.23 8.06
N GLY A 194 -8.92 2.21 7.66
CA GLY A 194 -8.37 2.11 6.31
C GLY A 194 -9.45 2.16 5.21
N ASN A 195 -10.69 1.84 5.56
CA ASN A 195 -11.86 1.95 4.69
C ASN A 195 -12.17 3.40 4.25
N PHE A 196 -11.75 4.43 4.99
CA PHE A 196 -11.86 5.82 4.53
C PHE A 196 -10.90 6.11 3.36
N PHE A 197 -9.65 5.69 3.49
CA PHE A 197 -8.62 5.80 2.45
C PHE A 197 -9.02 5.02 1.20
N LEU A 198 -9.46 3.77 1.40
CA LEU A 198 -9.98 2.93 0.33
C LEU A 198 -11.12 3.63 -0.44
N ASN A 199 -12.11 4.17 0.28
CA ASN A 199 -13.25 4.84 -0.34
C ASN A 199 -12.84 6.09 -1.12
N GLY A 200 -11.86 6.85 -0.61
CA GLY A 200 -11.29 7.99 -1.33
C GLY A 200 -10.54 7.55 -2.59
N ALA A 201 -9.74 6.50 -2.48
CA ALA A 201 -8.99 5.93 -3.59
C ALA A 201 -9.91 5.39 -4.69
N TYR A 202 -10.98 4.67 -4.33
CA TYR A 202 -11.96 4.13 -5.27
C TYR A 202 -12.73 5.22 -6.03
N ARG A 203 -13.23 6.26 -5.32
CA ARG A 203 -13.99 7.36 -5.95
C ARG A 203 -13.15 8.25 -6.87
N ALA A 204 -11.84 8.26 -6.70
CA ALA A 204 -10.95 9.10 -7.48
C ALA A 204 -10.58 8.49 -8.85
N GLN A 205 -11.05 7.29 -9.18
CA GLN A 205 -10.65 6.57 -10.39
C GLN A 205 -11.70 6.72 -11.51
N PRO A 206 -11.25 6.99 -12.75
CA PRO A 206 -12.15 7.22 -13.88
C PRO A 206 -12.78 5.93 -14.44
N ASP A 207 -12.10 4.78 -14.32
CA ASP A 207 -12.61 3.48 -14.76
C ASP A 207 -12.71 2.49 -13.58
N PRO A 208 -13.91 2.30 -13.00
CA PRO A 208 -14.10 1.37 -11.89
C PRO A 208 -14.11 -0.10 -12.33
N ALA A 209 -14.11 -0.44 -13.62
CA ALA A 209 -14.23 -1.83 -14.07
C ALA A 209 -12.97 -2.68 -13.81
N ALA A 210 -11.81 -2.03 -13.68
CA ALA A 210 -10.54 -2.65 -13.29
C ALA A 210 -10.35 -2.69 -11.75
N LEU A 211 -11.34 -2.22 -10.98
CA LEU A 211 -11.28 -2.08 -9.53
C LEU A 211 -12.42 -2.83 -8.84
N ALA A 212 -12.07 -3.56 -7.80
CA ALA A 212 -13.04 -4.19 -6.91
C ALA A 212 -12.72 -3.83 -5.47
N VAL A 213 -13.74 -3.85 -4.62
CA VAL A 213 -13.63 -3.39 -3.23
C VAL A 213 -14.16 -4.47 -2.29
N VAL A 214 -13.44 -4.70 -1.20
CA VAL A 214 -13.91 -5.45 -0.03
C VAL A 214 -13.62 -4.63 1.23
N HIS A 215 -14.63 -4.48 2.09
CA HIS A 215 -14.50 -3.81 3.37
C HIS A 215 -14.47 -4.84 4.51
N ILE A 216 -13.47 -4.80 5.38
CA ILE A 216 -13.43 -5.62 6.60
C ILE A 216 -13.50 -4.66 7.80
N ALA A 217 -14.39 -4.96 8.74
CA ALA A 217 -14.66 -4.13 9.91
C ALA A 217 -14.78 -2.62 9.57
N PRO A 218 -15.61 -2.20 8.58
CA PRO A 218 -15.61 -0.82 8.13
C PRO A 218 -16.01 0.16 9.25
N ALA A 219 -15.14 1.12 9.55
CA ALA A 219 -15.49 2.27 10.40
C ALA A 219 -16.27 3.36 9.63
N SER A 220 -16.22 3.33 8.30
CA SER A 220 -16.93 4.27 7.44
C SER A 220 -18.39 3.87 7.23
N ALA A 221 -19.31 4.81 7.35
CA ALA A 221 -20.74 4.61 7.05
C ALA A 221 -21.03 4.26 5.58
N ARG A 222 -20.17 4.74 4.67
CA ARG A 222 -20.26 4.45 3.24
C ARG A 222 -19.36 3.26 2.91
N ALA A 223 -19.92 2.24 2.28
CA ALA A 223 -19.20 1.12 1.71
C ALA A 223 -19.35 1.17 0.19
N SER A 224 -18.23 1.16 -0.54
CA SER A 224 -18.21 1.16 -2.02
C SER A 224 -18.17 -0.25 -2.61
N GLY A 225 -18.30 -1.27 -1.75
CA GLY A 225 -18.34 -2.68 -2.09
C GLY A 225 -18.95 -3.48 -0.94
N PRO A 226 -19.01 -4.82 -1.05
CA PRO A 226 -19.47 -5.65 0.06
C PRO A 226 -18.54 -5.53 1.26
N HIS A 227 -19.10 -5.81 2.44
CA HIS A 227 -18.37 -5.77 3.70
C HIS A 227 -18.39 -7.12 4.42
N LEU A 228 -17.49 -7.26 5.38
CA LEU A 228 -17.46 -8.28 6.40
C LEU A 228 -17.31 -7.60 7.76
N LEU A 229 -18.28 -7.78 8.64
CA LEU A 229 -18.28 -7.21 9.98
C LEU A 229 -18.79 -8.26 10.97
N SER A 230 -17.97 -8.56 11.98
CA SER A 230 -18.32 -9.48 13.05
C SER A 230 -19.36 -8.87 13.99
N GLY A 231 -20.36 -9.65 14.40
CA GLY A 231 -21.25 -9.30 15.50
C GLY A 231 -20.56 -9.20 16.87
N ASN A 232 -19.35 -9.74 17.00
CA ASN A 232 -18.50 -9.60 18.18
C ASN A 232 -17.51 -8.44 18.11
N ASP A 233 -17.51 -7.66 17.03
CA ASP A 233 -16.64 -6.50 16.90
C ASP A 233 -17.12 -5.36 17.80
N MET A 234 -16.55 -5.28 19.00
CA MET A 234 -16.94 -4.30 20.01
C MET A 234 -16.54 -2.88 19.63
N VAL A 235 -15.48 -2.72 18.83
CA VAL A 235 -14.99 -1.41 18.39
C VAL A 235 -15.99 -0.79 17.42
N ILE A 236 -16.39 -1.53 16.37
CA ILE A 236 -17.38 -1.03 15.41
C ILE A 236 -18.77 -0.94 16.05
N ALA A 237 -19.14 -1.87 16.94
CA ALA A 237 -20.39 -1.79 17.68
C ALA A 237 -20.48 -0.50 18.53
N ALA A 238 -19.40 -0.12 19.22
CA ALA A 238 -19.33 1.13 19.96
C ALA A 238 -19.49 2.34 19.03
N LEU A 239 -18.83 2.34 17.87
CA LEU A 239 -18.98 3.41 16.86
C LEU A 239 -20.42 3.54 16.35
N ARG A 240 -21.14 2.43 16.15
CA ARG A 240 -22.55 2.45 15.71
C ARG A 240 -23.49 3.08 16.74
N GLY A 241 -23.19 2.95 18.02
CA GLY A 241 -24.06 3.43 19.11
C GLY A 241 -24.00 4.94 19.36
N VAL A 242 -23.06 5.64 18.72
CA VAL A 242 -22.69 7.00 19.14
C VAL A 242 -22.53 8.00 18.00
N VAL A 243 -22.53 7.55 16.74
CA VAL A 243 -22.19 8.36 15.56
C VAL A 243 -23.39 8.44 14.58
N PRO A 244 -23.86 9.65 14.20
CA PRO A 244 -24.84 9.80 13.11
C PRO A 244 -24.26 9.30 11.77
N GLY A 245 -24.96 8.40 11.08
CA GLY A 245 -24.43 7.68 9.91
C GLY A 245 -23.71 6.41 10.35
N THR A 246 -24.47 5.34 10.52
CA THR A 246 -23.95 4.09 11.07
C THR A 246 -23.04 3.39 10.06
N PRO A 247 -21.88 2.85 10.50
CA PRO A 247 -21.22 1.76 9.78
C PRO A 247 -22.22 0.70 9.29
N PRO A 248 -21.91 -0.11 8.28
CA PRO A 248 -22.75 -1.25 7.90
C PRO A 248 -23.06 -2.16 9.11
N PRO A 249 -24.23 -2.84 9.15
CA PRO A 249 -24.55 -3.78 10.22
C PRO A 249 -23.65 -5.02 10.16
N PRO A 250 -23.42 -5.69 11.30
CA PRO A 250 -22.71 -6.97 11.30
C PRO A 250 -23.46 -7.96 10.40
N ASN A 251 -22.69 -8.69 9.61
CA ASN A 251 -23.23 -9.66 8.65
C ASN A 251 -22.62 -11.06 8.81
N LEU A 252 -21.74 -11.23 9.81
CA LEU A 252 -21.22 -12.52 10.23
C LEU A 252 -21.12 -12.55 11.74
N TRP A 253 -21.39 -13.70 12.36
CA TRP A 253 -20.98 -13.97 13.72
C TRP A 253 -19.64 -14.70 13.71
N ILE A 254 -18.56 -14.04 14.13
CA ILE A 254 -17.25 -14.68 14.34
C ILE A 254 -17.12 -14.98 15.84
N PRO A 255 -16.93 -16.25 16.26
CA PRO A 255 -16.79 -16.59 17.67
C PRO A 255 -15.68 -15.75 18.37
N PRO A 256 -15.85 -15.35 19.64
CA PRO A 256 -14.87 -14.54 20.35
C PRO A 256 -13.46 -15.16 20.37
N SER A 257 -12.45 -14.30 20.47
CA SER A 257 -11.05 -14.69 20.58
C SER A 257 -10.49 -14.32 21.94
N THR A 258 -9.75 -15.24 22.56
CA THR A 258 -8.91 -14.90 23.72
C THR A 258 -7.67 -14.10 23.31
N ARG A 259 -7.26 -14.18 22.04
CA ARG A 259 -6.14 -13.41 21.47
C ARG A 259 -6.54 -11.99 21.09
N ASP A 260 -7.83 -11.77 20.83
CA ASP A 260 -8.41 -10.46 20.59
C ASP A 260 -9.78 -10.35 21.27
N PRO A 261 -9.81 -9.91 22.54
CA PRO A 261 -11.04 -9.72 23.30
C PRO A 261 -11.97 -8.65 22.69
N SER A 262 -11.45 -7.75 21.85
CA SER A 262 -12.25 -6.70 21.21
C SER A 262 -13.02 -7.19 19.98
N GLY A 263 -12.63 -8.33 19.41
CA GLY A 263 -13.23 -8.88 18.21
C GLY A 263 -13.01 -8.03 16.94
N HIS A 264 -11.96 -7.21 16.90
CA HIS A 264 -11.76 -6.18 15.88
C HIS A 264 -10.49 -6.36 15.04
N GLN A 265 -9.43 -6.95 15.59
CA GLN A 265 -8.13 -7.09 14.93
C GLN A 265 -8.23 -7.88 13.63
N LEU A 266 -7.52 -7.42 12.60
CA LEU A 266 -7.58 -8.03 11.28
C LEU A 266 -7.16 -9.50 11.33
N ILE A 267 -6.01 -9.81 11.90
CA ILE A 267 -5.48 -11.19 11.89
C ILE A 267 -6.11 -12.02 12.99
N GLU A 268 -6.14 -11.51 14.23
CA GLU A 268 -6.53 -12.27 15.41
C GLU A 268 -8.04 -12.53 15.51
N THR A 269 -8.85 -11.76 14.78
CA THR A 269 -10.30 -11.98 14.67
C THR A 269 -10.73 -12.37 13.27
N TYR A 270 -10.49 -11.53 12.26
CA TYR A 270 -11.07 -11.72 10.93
C TYR A 270 -10.35 -12.75 10.08
N LEU A 271 -9.04 -12.94 10.27
CA LEU A 271 -8.22 -13.89 9.51
C LEU A 271 -7.65 -15.02 10.37
N ASP A 272 -8.22 -15.25 11.56
CA ASP A 272 -7.83 -16.38 12.40
C ASP A 272 -8.15 -17.69 11.67
N ALA A 273 -7.14 -18.57 11.55
CA ALA A 273 -7.25 -19.86 10.90
C ALA A 273 -8.31 -20.78 11.52
N ASP A 274 -8.56 -20.64 12.82
CA ASP A 274 -9.50 -21.48 13.56
C ASP A 274 -10.93 -20.92 13.56
N ARG A 275 -11.18 -19.81 12.85
CA ARG A 275 -12.48 -19.14 12.81
C ARG A 275 -13.04 -18.98 11.41
N ASN A 276 -14.37 -18.95 11.35
CA ASN A 276 -15.14 -18.75 10.12
C ASN A 276 -14.92 -17.37 9.46
N GLY A 277 -14.35 -16.40 10.18
CA GLY A 277 -13.99 -15.10 9.60
C GLY A 277 -13.06 -15.23 8.40
N ARG A 278 -12.04 -16.09 8.50
CA ARG A 278 -11.00 -16.23 7.47
C ARG A 278 -11.56 -16.77 6.16
N SER A 279 -12.37 -17.82 6.23
CA SER A 279 -13.02 -18.40 5.04
C SER A 279 -14.03 -17.44 4.42
N ALA A 280 -14.79 -16.70 5.23
CA ALA A 280 -15.71 -15.67 4.75
C ALA A 280 -14.98 -14.51 4.06
N ALA A 281 -13.88 -14.02 4.64
CA ALA A 281 -13.06 -12.98 4.04
C ALA A 281 -12.44 -13.44 2.72
N GLY A 282 -11.86 -14.66 2.70
CA GLY A 282 -11.30 -15.26 1.50
C GLY A 282 -12.33 -15.43 0.38
N ALA A 283 -13.50 -15.99 0.69
CA ALA A 283 -14.58 -16.18 -0.28
C ALA A 283 -15.07 -14.84 -0.85
N LEU A 284 -15.24 -13.83 0.00
CA LEU A 284 -15.67 -12.50 -0.43
C LEU A 284 -14.63 -11.84 -1.34
N MET A 285 -13.34 -11.92 -1.00
CA MET A 285 -12.26 -11.41 -1.84
C MET A 285 -12.16 -12.16 -3.18
N ALA A 286 -12.32 -13.49 -3.17
CA ALA A 286 -12.28 -14.30 -4.37
C ALA A 286 -13.41 -13.94 -5.35
N ASP A 287 -14.65 -13.81 -4.86
CA ASP A 287 -15.80 -13.38 -5.66
C ASP A 287 -15.53 -12.03 -6.35
N ARG A 288 -15.05 -11.05 -5.58
CA ARG A 288 -14.77 -9.71 -6.09
C ARG A 288 -13.60 -9.67 -7.07
N LEU A 289 -12.55 -10.46 -6.83
CA LEU A 289 -11.40 -10.53 -7.73
C LEU A 289 -11.73 -11.22 -9.04
N LEU A 290 -12.51 -12.31 -9.01
CA LEU A 290 -12.89 -13.05 -10.22
C LEU A 290 -13.81 -12.24 -11.15
N ALA A 291 -14.50 -11.23 -10.63
CA ALA A 291 -15.32 -10.30 -11.40
C ALA A 291 -14.52 -9.18 -12.08
N LEU A 292 -13.22 -9.03 -11.79
CA LEU A 292 -12.37 -8.00 -12.39
C LEU A 292 -12.12 -8.29 -13.86
N LYS A 293 -12.13 -7.22 -14.67
CA LYS A 293 -11.69 -7.28 -16.06
C LYS A 293 -10.24 -6.82 -16.12
N ALA A 294 -9.39 -7.65 -16.71
CA ALA A 294 -8.03 -7.24 -17.05
C ALA A 294 -8.07 -6.09 -18.05
N ALA A 295 -7.22 -5.09 -17.85
CA ALA A 295 -7.00 -4.02 -18.80
C ALA A 295 -5.77 -4.34 -19.65
N GLU A 296 -5.76 -3.89 -20.90
CA GLU A 296 -4.58 -4.01 -21.74
C GLU A 296 -3.42 -3.20 -21.13
N PRO A 297 -2.26 -3.82 -20.86
CA PRO A 297 -1.11 -3.12 -20.30
C PRO A 297 -0.63 -2.00 -21.23
N ARG A 298 -0.36 -0.83 -20.65
CA ARG A 298 0.22 0.35 -21.31
C ARG A 298 1.63 0.69 -20.81
N ALA A 299 2.12 -0.04 -19.81
CA ALA A 299 3.44 0.09 -19.21
C ALA A 299 4.02 -1.29 -18.88
N SER A 300 5.34 -1.34 -18.72
CA SER A 300 6.09 -2.54 -18.33
C SER A 300 6.51 -2.46 -16.86
N PRO A 301 6.57 -3.59 -16.12
CA PRO A 301 7.10 -3.59 -14.76
C PRO A 301 8.61 -3.35 -14.77
N GLY A 302 9.13 -2.81 -13.66
CA GLY A 302 10.57 -2.74 -13.38
C GLY A 302 10.93 -3.47 -12.09
N PHE A 303 12.21 -3.87 -11.94
CA PHE A 303 12.71 -4.50 -10.72
C PHE A 303 12.49 -3.59 -9.50
N PHE A 304 12.73 -2.30 -9.71
CA PHE A 304 12.07 -1.23 -8.99
C PHE A 304 11.62 -0.15 -9.97
N THR A 305 10.67 0.66 -9.55
CA THR A 305 10.16 1.81 -10.28
C THR A 305 10.21 3.03 -9.37
N ALA A 306 10.81 4.10 -9.88
CA ALA A 306 10.69 5.42 -9.26
C ALA A 306 9.61 6.20 -10.00
N THR A 307 8.68 6.79 -9.27
CA THR A 307 7.57 7.57 -9.82
C THR A 307 7.59 8.96 -9.21
N LEU A 308 7.73 9.97 -10.05
CA LEU A 308 7.69 11.38 -9.67
C LEU A 308 6.37 11.99 -10.14
N ALA A 309 5.67 12.69 -9.26
CA ALA A 309 4.53 13.53 -9.60
C ALA A 309 4.55 14.81 -8.75
N TRP A 310 3.83 15.84 -9.14
CA TRP A 310 3.83 17.11 -8.41
C TRP A 310 2.45 17.78 -8.42
N ASP A 311 2.29 18.88 -7.68
CA ASP A 311 1.04 19.61 -7.62
C ASP A 311 0.97 20.80 -8.61
N GLY A 312 -0.18 20.93 -9.26
CA GLY A 312 -0.44 21.98 -10.25
C GLY A 312 0.49 21.95 -11.45
N ASP A 313 0.48 23.02 -12.24
CA ASP A 313 1.22 23.11 -13.50
C ASP A 313 2.71 23.41 -13.29
N GLY A 314 3.52 22.81 -14.16
CA GLY A 314 4.95 23.04 -14.26
C GLY A 314 5.65 21.85 -14.89
N ASP A 315 6.98 21.90 -14.83
CA ASP A 315 7.87 20.87 -15.35
C ASP A 315 8.91 20.55 -14.26
N ILE A 316 8.87 19.30 -13.77
CA ILE A 316 9.80 18.80 -12.75
C ILE A 316 10.29 17.43 -13.21
N ASP A 317 11.55 17.38 -13.58
CA ASP A 317 12.19 16.20 -14.15
C ASP A 317 12.60 15.19 -13.07
N LEU A 318 12.40 13.91 -13.38
CA LEU A 318 12.96 12.79 -12.66
C LEU A 318 14.40 12.52 -13.12
N HIS A 319 15.33 12.51 -12.16
CA HIS A 319 16.73 12.17 -12.41
C HIS A 319 17.12 10.90 -11.64
N VAL A 320 17.79 9.98 -12.33
CA VAL A 320 18.35 8.77 -11.74
C VAL A 320 19.83 8.62 -12.12
N LEU A 321 20.70 8.64 -11.12
CA LEU A 321 22.11 8.28 -11.28
C LEU A 321 22.26 6.78 -10.97
N GLU A 322 22.61 6.00 -11.99
CA GLU A 322 22.85 4.57 -11.88
C GLU A 322 24.24 4.28 -11.28
N PRO A 323 24.46 3.08 -10.68
CA PRO A 323 25.74 2.71 -10.07
C PRO A 323 26.93 2.79 -11.04
N GLY A 324 26.71 2.52 -12.34
CA GLY A 324 27.72 2.60 -13.38
C GLY A 324 28.06 4.02 -13.84
N GLY A 325 27.46 5.06 -13.24
CA GLY A 325 27.69 6.47 -13.59
C GLY A 325 26.79 7.01 -14.71
N ALA A 326 25.90 6.18 -15.27
CA ALA A 326 24.89 6.65 -16.20
C ALA A 326 23.90 7.58 -15.48
N HIS A 327 23.58 8.71 -16.10
CA HIS A 327 22.59 9.66 -15.60
C HIS A 327 21.36 9.63 -16.51
N VAL A 328 20.26 9.12 -15.99
CA VAL A 328 18.99 9.01 -16.70
C VAL A 328 18.08 10.19 -16.34
N HIS A 329 17.64 10.94 -17.34
CA HIS A 329 16.71 12.08 -17.24
C HIS A 329 16.07 12.35 -18.63
N TYR A 330 15.25 13.40 -18.76
CA TYR A 330 14.54 13.76 -20.00
C TYR A 330 15.44 13.80 -21.25
N GLY A 331 16.68 14.30 -21.13
CA GLY A 331 17.66 14.42 -22.21
C GLY A 331 18.50 13.15 -22.47
N ALA A 332 18.47 12.18 -21.56
CA ALA A 332 19.20 10.92 -21.66
C ALA A 332 18.37 9.77 -21.05
N ARG A 333 17.31 9.35 -21.75
CA ARG A 333 16.25 8.50 -21.18
C ARG A 333 16.61 7.02 -20.98
N VAL A 334 17.75 6.55 -21.47
CA VAL A 334 18.15 5.13 -21.37
C VAL A 334 19.51 5.02 -20.70
N GLY A 335 19.53 4.34 -19.56
CA GLY A 335 20.74 3.96 -18.84
C GLY A 335 21.14 2.49 -19.08
N ALA A 336 22.16 2.04 -18.36
CA ALA A 336 22.60 0.66 -18.42
C ALA A 336 21.56 -0.27 -17.75
N SER A 337 21.04 0.16 -16.60
CA SER A 337 20.14 -0.62 -15.75
C SER A 337 18.67 -0.26 -15.94
N GLY A 338 18.31 0.88 -16.51
CA GLY A 338 16.90 1.24 -16.66
C GLY A 338 16.62 2.33 -17.68
N SER A 339 15.38 2.81 -17.70
CA SER A 339 14.94 3.84 -18.63
C SER A 339 13.81 4.69 -18.05
N LEU A 340 13.75 5.94 -18.50
CA LEU A 340 12.65 6.88 -18.28
C LEU A 340 11.57 6.65 -19.35
N ASP A 341 10.31 6.53 -18.93
CA ASP A 341 9.18 6.24 -19.84
C ASP A 341 8.69 7.48 -20.60
N LEU A 342 8.54 8.58 -19.88
CA LEU A 342 7.96 9.82 -20.34
C LEU A 342 8.66 10.98 -19.65
N ASP A 343 8.78 12.05 -20.41
CA ASP A 343 9.18 13.37 -19.98
C ASP A 343 7.89 14.21 -20.01
N ASN A 344 7.43 14.63 -18.83
CA ASN A 344 6.17 15.32 -18.67
C ASN A 344 6.40 16.81 -18.40
N THR A 345 6.40 17.55 -19.50
CA THR A 345 6.67 19.00 -19.50
C THR A 345 5.47 19.87 -19.14
N ALA A 346 4.29 19.29 -18.83
CA ALA A 346 3.08 20.06 -18.57
C ALA A 346 2.09 19.38 -17.61
N GLY A 347 1.57 20.14 -16.66
CA GLY A 347 0.64 19.63 -15.66
C GLY A 347 1.39 19.08 -14.47
N HIS A 348 1.07 17.85 -14.03
CA HIS A 348 1.34 17.35 -12.66
C HIS A 348 2.09 16.00 -12.62
N GLY A 349 2.85 15.67 -13.68
CA GLY A 349 3.42 14.34 -13.87
C GLY A 349 2.36 13.27 -14.20
N PRO A 350 2.63 11.98 -14.02
CA PRO A 350 3.86 11.41 -13.49
C PRO A 350 4.96 11.16 -14.54
N GLU A 351 6.19 11.05 -14.06
CA GLU A 351 7.33 10.45 -14.77
C GLU A 351 7.79 9.17 -14.05
N HIS A 352 8.23 8.16 -14.81
CA HIS A 352 8.66 6.89 -14.25
C HIS A 352 10.03 6.45 -14.78
N TYR A 353 10.92 6.13 -13.85
CA TYR A 353 12.12 5.35 -14.15
C TYR A 353 11.86 3.89 -13.82
N HIS A 354 12.13 3.00 -14.78
CA HIS A 354 12.00 1.55 -14.64
C HIS A 354 13.38 0.90 -14.65
N ALA A 355 13.77 0.29 -13.52
CA ALA A 355 14.93 -0.59 -13.50
C ALA A 355 14.59 -1.91 -14.22
N THR A 356 15.50 -2.38 -15.05
CA THR A 356 15.34 -3.57 -15.88
C THR A 356 15.07 -4.82 -15.05
N CYS A 357 14.22 -5.69 -15.60
CA CYS A 357 13.97 -7.03 -15.08
C CYS A 357 14.99 -8.06 -15.57
N ASP A 358 15.92 -7.65 -16.44
CA ASP A 358 16.99 -8.51 -16.96
C ASP A 358 18.19 -8.55 -15.98
N PRO A 359 18.48 -9.71 -15.35
CA PRO A 359 19.60 -9.84 -14.42
C PRO A 359 20.98 -9.69 -15.05
N GLN A 360 21.10 -9.72 -16.38
CA GLN A 360 22.36 -9.44 -17.09
C GLN A 360 22.62 -7.94 -17.24
N ARG A 361 21.55 -7.13 -17.26
CA ARG A 361 21.63 -5.68 -17.39
C ARG A 361 21.57 -4.94 -16.06
N LEU A 362 20.84 -5.49 -15.09
CA LEU A 362 20.68 -4.84 -13.79
C LEU A 362 22.04 -4.73 -13.08
N GLN A 363 22.43 -3.52 -12.69
CA GLN A 363 23.65 -3.30 -11.91
C GLN A 363 23.37 -3.37 -10.41
N ALA A 364 24.28 -4.01 -9.67
CA ALA A 364 24.33 -3.87 -8.21
C ALA A 364 25.02 -2.56 -7.83
N GLY A 365 24.59 -1.95 -6.73
CA GLY A 365 25.11 -0.68 -6.22
C GLY A 365 24.00 0.28 -5.83
N ILE A 366 24.37 1.56 -5.67
CA ILE A 366 23.44 2.61 -5.25
C ILE A 366 22.91 3.38 -6.45
N PHE A 367 21.60 3.34 -6.64
CA PHE A 367 20.88 4.25 -7.51
C PHE A 367 20.51 5.50 -6.71
N SER A 368 20.89 6.68 -7.18
CA SER A 368 20.48 7.95 -6.57
C SER A 368 19.31 8.51 -7.35
N VAL A 369 18.15 8.62 -6.71
CA VAL A 369 16.91 9.07 -7.34
C VAL A 369 16.57 10.45 -6.80
N GLY A 370 16.33 11.40 -7.69
CA GLY A 370 16.11 12.79 -7.34
C GLY A 370 15.27 13.51 -8.38
N LEU A 371 15.16 14.82 -8.20
CA LEU A 371 14.44 15.69 -9.12
C LEU A 371 15.24 16.93 -9.49
N ASN A 372 14.84 17.56 -10.60
CA ASN A 372 15.20 18.92 -10.93
C ASN A 372 13.91 19.71 -11.22
N ASN A 373 13.69 20.83 -10.54
CA ASN A 373 12.62 21.73 -10.95
C ASN A 373 13.08 22.46 -12.22
N TYR A 374 12.66 21.99 -13.39
CA TYR A 374 13.08 22.57 -14.67
C TYR A 374 12.42 23.92 -14.90
N ALA A 375 11.09 23.96 -14.84
CA ALA A 375 10.31 25.17 -15.14
C ALA A 375 9.01 25.32 -14.32
N ALA A 376 8.82 24.56 -13.24
CA ALA A 376 7.68 24.74 -12.35
C ALA A 376 7.84 25.99 -11.45
N PRO A 377 6.75 26.70 -11.12
CA PRO A 377 6.76 27.79 -10.14
C PRO A 377 7.36 27.36 -8.79
N ALA A 378 8.06 28.27 -8.11
CA ALA A 378 8.59 27.99 -6.77
C ALA A 378 7.46 27.60 -5.79
N GLY A 379 7.75 26.68 -4.88
CA GLY A 379 6.79 26.22 -3.87
C GLY A 379 5.96 25.01 -4.29
N ARG A 380 6.12 24.50 -5.52
CA ARG A 380 5.51 23.21 -5.93
C ARG A 380 5.97 22.09 -5.00
N LYS A 381 5.04 21.22 -4.64
CA LYS A 381 5.29 20.00 -3.86
C LYS A 381 5.41 18.83 -4.81
N ALA A 382 6.61 18.25 -4.87
CA ALA A 382 6.90 17.05 -5.62
C ALA A 382 6.85 15.82 -4.71
N MET A 383 6.22 14.77 -5.19
CA MET A 383 6.11 13.46 -4.55
C MET A 383 6.92 12.44 -5.35
N LEU A 384 7.89 11.81 -4.68
CA LEU A 384 8.66 10.70 -5.23
C LEU A 384 8.30 9.42 -4.50
N GLN A 385 7.91 8.40 -5.26
CA GLN A 385 7.55 7.08 -4.78
C GLN A 385 8.49 6.03 -5.36
N ILE A 386 9.05 5.17 -4.51
CA ILE A 386 9.80 3.98 -4.94
C ILE A 386 8.95 2.75 -4.68
N ALA A 387 8.71 1.97 -5.72
CA ALA A 387 8.07 0.67 -5.64
C ALA A 387 9.01 -0.44 -6.13
N THR A 388 9.05 -1.59 -5.46
CA THR A 388 9.79 -2.77 -5.94
C THR A 388 8.84 -3.80 -6.52
N ALA A 389 9.32 -4.64 -7.42
CA ALA A 389 8.52 -5.71 -8.02
C ALA A 389 7.95 -6.68 -6.95
N ALA A 390 8.69 -6.88 -5.85
CA ALA A 390 8.32 -7.83 -4.80
C ALA A 390 7.37 -7.26 -3.73
N HIS A 391 7.43 -5.95 -3.45
CA HIS A 391 6.75 -5.37 -2.29
C HIS A 391 5.80 -4.21 -2.62
N GLY A 392 5.70 -3.81 -3.89
CA GLY A 392 5.01 -2.59 -4.24
C GLY A 392 5.73 -1.38 -3.65
N VAL A 393 4.99 -0.38 -3.21
CA VAL A 393 5.54 0.86 -2.65
C VAL A 393 6.30 0.58 -1.35
N THR A 394 7.59 0.92 -1.31
CA THR A 394 8.44 0.78 -0.13
C THR A 394 8.73 2.12 0.53
N ARG A 395 8.77 3.21 -0.25
CA ARG A 395 9.02 4.56 0.27
C ARG A 395 8.27 5.59 -0.55
N THR A 396 7.73 6.60 0.14
CA THR A 396 7.17 7.81 -0.46
C THR A 396 7.76 9.00 0.28
N VAL A 397 8.22 10.01 -0.47
CA VAL A 397 8.66 11.29 0.08
C VAL A 397 7.94 12.41 -0.67
N GLN A 398 7.61 13.48 0.05
CA GLN A 398 7.09 14.71 -0.55
C GLN A 398 7.97 15.86 -0.10
N VAL A 399 8.44 16.66 -1.06
CA VAL A 399 9.37 17.77 -0.82
C VAL A 399 8.91 19.02 -1.57
N ASP A 400 9.40 20.18 -1.14
CA ASP A 400 9.36 21.37 -1.98
C ASP A 400 10.35 21.20 -3.13
N ALA A 401 9.91 21.44 -4.36
CA ALA A 401 10.74 21.35 -5.56
C ALA A 401 11.76 22.49 -5.67
N GLY A 402 11.61 23.55 -4.86
CA GLY A 402 12.44 24.75 -4.93
C GLY A 402 12.09 25.64 -6.12
N PRO A 403 12.88 26.69 -6.39
CA PRO A 403 12.71 27.52 -7.58
C PRO A 403 13.11 26.77 -8.87
N PRO A 404 12.63 27.20 -10.06
CA PRO A 404 13.05 26.62 -11.33
C PRO A 404 14.55 26.84 -11.56
N ARG A 405 15.23 25.81 -12.07
CA ARG A 405 16.68 25.75 -12.29
C ARG A 405 17.04 25.51 -13.76
N GLY A 406 16.09 25.09 -14.59
CA GLY A 406 16.31 24.70 -15.98
C GLY A 406 17.42 23.66 -16.13
N GLU A 407 18.07 23.67 -17.30
CA GLU A 407 19.17 22.75 -17.66
C GLU A 407 20.37 22.85 -16.70
N ALA A 408 20.61 24.02 -16.09
CA ALA A 408 21.70 24.18 -15.12
C ALA A 408 21.51 23.29 -13.87
N GLY A 409 20.26 22.90 -13.59
CA GLY A 409 19.95 21.97 -12.51
C GLY A 409 20.27 20.51 -12.81
N ASP A 410 20.43 20.14 -14.08
CA ASP A 410 20.62 18.75 -14.52
C ASP A 410 21.95 18.18 -14.01
N ALA A 411 23.01 19.00 -13.95
CA ALA A 411 24.29 18.55 -13.43
C ALA A 411 24.29 18.32 -11.90
N SER A 412 23.25 18.77 -11.20
CA SER A 412 23.15 18.69 -9.73
C SER A 412 21.68 18.53 -9.29
N PRO A 413 21.03 17.39 -9.61
CA PRO A 413 19.66 17.15 -9.19
C PRO A 413 19.58 17.02 -7.67
N ILE A 414 18.44 17.37 -7.10
CA ILE A 414 18.17 17.21 -5.67
C ILE A 414 17.88 15.73 -5.42
N VAL A 415 18.87 15.00 -4.90
CA VAL A 415 18.73 13.58 -4.56
C VAL A 415 17.82 13.43 -3.36
N LEU A 416 16.76 12.65 -3.51
CA LEU A 416 15.73 12.46 -2.47
C LEU A 416 15.80 11.08 -1.83
N LEU A 417 16.05 10.03 -2.62
CA LEU A 417 16.06 8.65 -2.17
C LEU A 417 17.23 7.90 -2.80
N ARG A 418 17.71 6.88 -2.08
CA ARG A 418 18.73 5.96 -2.60
C ARG A 418 18.19 4.54 -2.62
N VAL A 419 18.32 3.85 -3.75
CA VAL A 419 17.96 2.43 -3.86
C VAL A 419 19.26 1.62 -3.92
N ALA A 420 19.52 0.85 -2.86
CA ALA A 420 20.61 -0.09 -2.80
C ALA A 420 20.17 -1.42 -3.42
N VAL A 421 20.71 -1.72 -4.60
CA VAL A 421 20.49 -3.00 -5.28
C VAL A 421 21.67 -3.92 -4.96
N ALA A 422 21.38 -5.09 -4.42
CA ALA A 422 22.38 -6.09 -4.08
C ALA A 422 22.08 -7.43 -4.77
N ARG A 423 23.14 -8.17 -5.07
CA ARG A 423 23.07 -9.53 -5.60
C ARG A 423 23.79 -10.49 -4.65
N SER A 424 23.08 -11.52 -4.21
CA SER A 424 23.65 -12.63 -3.42
C SER A 424 23.37 -13.94 -4.15
N GLY A 425 24.38 -14.48 -4.83
CA GLY A 425 24.22 -15.62 -5.73
C GLY A 425 23.29 -15.29 -6.91
N SER A 426 22.17 -16.00 -7.01
CA SER A 426 21.10 -15.74 -8.00
C SER A 426 20.02 -14.77 -7.52
N ALA A 427 19.99 -14.45 -6.22
CA ALA A 427 18.97 -13.58 -5.64
C ALA A 427 19.36 -12.11 -5.77
N TRP A 428 18.37 -11.28 -6.10
CA TRP A 428 18.49 -9.82 -6.15
C TRP A 428 17.57 -9.19 -5.11
N THR A 429 18.06 -8.15 -4.45
CA THR A 429 17.29 -7.35 -3.49
C THR A 429 17.42 -5.87 -3.79
N ALA A 430 16.37 -5.11 -3.48
CA ALA A 430 16.36 -3.66 -3.54
C ALA A 430 15.91 -3.10 -2.19
N THR A 431 16.78 -2.34 -1.55
CA THR A 431 16.50 -1.66 -0.27
C THR A 431 16.49 -0.16 -0.50
N VAL A 432 15.48 0.53 0.01
CA VAL A 432 15.35 1.99 -0.17
C VAL A 432 15.76 2.70 1.12
N HIS A 433 16.58 3.74 0.97
CA HIS A 433 17.14 4.57 2.04
C HIS A 433 16.71 6.02 1.89
#